data_AF-A0AAW2X546-F1
#
_entry.id   AF-A0AAW2X546-F1
#
_cell.length_a   1.000
_cell.length_b   1.000
_cell.length_c   1.000
_cell.angle_alpha   90.00
_cell.angle_beta   90.00
_cell.angle_gamma   90.00
#
_symmetry.space_group_name_H-M   'P 1'
#
loop_
_entity.id
_entity.type
_entity.pdbx_description
1 polymer ?
#
loop_
_entity_poly.entity_id
_entity_poly.type
_entity_poly.pdbx_seq_one_letter_code
_entity_poly.pdbx_strand_id
1 'polypeptide(L)'
;MKSTSGYIFQLGTNTCSWLSKKQKFVAQSSAEAQYIVVGKATSQVMWLRRILEDIGAKQGKGTVLYCDNKSAISIVKNPVFHERTKHVKIKYHFVREAVENEDIQ
;
A
#
# COMPACT_ATOMS: atom_id res chain seq x y z
N MET A 1 9.58 17.82 -8.51
CA MET A 1 10.56 16.72 -8.54
C MET A 1 9.82 15.39 -8.42
N LYS A 2 10.22 14.32 -9.12
CA LYS A 2 9.55 13.01 -9.03
C LYS A 2 10.14 12.19 -7.87
N SER A 3 9.31 11.77 -6.93
CA SER A 3 9.71 10.91 -5.80
C SER A 3 10.03 9.49 -6.26
N THR A 4 10.82 8.76 -5.47
CA THR A 4 11.10 7.33 -5.67
C THR A 4 10.22 6.52 -4.74
N SER A 5 9.43 5.59 -5.29
CA SER A 5 8.65 4.63 -4.52
C SER A 5 9.50 3.41 -4.19
N GLY A 6 9.46 2.95 -2.96
CA GLY A 6 10.06 1.68 -2.55
C GLY A 6 9.16 0.88 -1.63
N TYR A 7 9.21 -0.45 -1.72
CA TYR A 7 8.65 -1.35 -0.72
C TYR A 7 9.45 -2.66 -0.68
N ILE A 8 9.35 -3.37 0.43
CA ILE A 8 9.92 -4.70 0.63
C ILE A 8 8.89 -5.58 1.33
N PHE A 9 8.76 -6.82 0.88
CA PHE A 9 7.92 -7.85 1.45
C PHE A 9 8.79 -8.99 1.96
N GLN A 10 8.46 -9.45 3.16
CA GLN A 10 9.14 -10.54 3.83
C GLN A 10 8.14 -11.65 4.13
N LEU A 11 8.61 -12.89 4.02
CA LEU A 11 7.92 -14.09 4.48
C LEU A 11 8.81 -14.73 5.56
N GLY A 12 8.39 -14.62 6.82
CA GLY A 12 9.26 -14.92 7.96
C GLY A 12 10.47 -13.97 8.00
N THR A 13 11.67 -14.52 8.01
CA THR A 13 12.94 -13.75 7.99
C THR A 13 13.44 -13.43 6.59
N ASN A 14 12.82 -14.00 5.55
CA ASN A 14 13.33 -13.94 4.18
C ASN A 14 12.61 -12.87 3.37
N THR A 15 13.36 -12.07 2.61
CA THR A 15 12.78 -11.15 1.64
C THR A 15 12.33 -11.91 0.40
N CYS A 16 11.05 -11.77 0.05
CA CYS A 16 10.44 -12.47 -1.09
C CYS A 16 10.13 -11.55 -2.27
N SER A 17 9.90 -10.26 -2.03
CA SER A 17 9.60 -9.28 -3.10
C SER A 17 10.02 -7.88 -2.69
N TRP A 18 10.53 -7.09 -3.62
CA TRP A 18 10.87 -5.69 -3.40
C TRP A 18 10.69 -4.87 -4.67
N LEU A 19 10.55 -3.56 -4.50
CA LEU A 19 10.50 -2.61 -5.59
C LEU A 19 11.27 -1.36 -5.19
N SER A 20 12.03 -0.80 -6.14
CA SER A 20 12.49 0.58 -6.09
C SER A 20 12.27 1.20 -7.46
N LYS A 21 11.39 2.20 -7.55
CA LYS A 21 10.98 2.78 -8.84
C LYS A 21 10.61 4.24 -8.71
N LYS A 22 11.18 5.07 -9.58
CA LYS A 22 10.77 6.48 -9.73
C LYS A 22 9.30 6.58 -10.10
N GLN A 23 8.56 7.43 -9.41
CA GLN A 23 7.13 7.61 -9.66
C GLN A 23 6.89 8.19 -11.05
N LYS A 24 5.88 7.65 -11.75
CA LYS A 24 5.48 8.17 -13.07
C LYS A 24 4.93 9.59 -12.94
N PHE A 25 4.16 9.83 -11.89
CA PHE A 25 3.52 11.11 -11.57
C PHE A 25 4.35 11.90 -10.55
N VAL A 26 4.25 13.22 -10.61
CA VAL A 26 4.81 14.13 -9.61
C VAL A 26 3.78 14.26 -8.51
N ALA A 27 4.07 13.75 -7.31
CA ALA A 27 3.23 13.99 -6.14
C ALA A 27 3.38 15.45 -5.68
N GLN A 28 2.28 16.05 -5.23
CA GLN A 28 2.25 17.42 -4.71
C GLN A 28 2.71 17.49 -3.25
N SER A 29 2.77 16.35 -2.56
CA SER A 29 3.30 16.24 -1.19
C SER A 29 4.00 14.89 -0.95
N SER A 30 4.83 14.82 0.11
CA SER A 30 5.42 13.56 0.57
C SER A 30 4.38 12.56 1.03
N ALA A 31 3.28 13.03 1.62
CA ALA A 31 2.16 12.21 2.06
C ALA A 31 1.44 11.56 0.86
N GLU A 32 1.19 12.33 -0.21
CA GLU A 32 0.63 11.80 -1.46
C GLU A 32 1.59 10.80 -2.13
N ALA A 33 2.89 11.11 -2.15
CA ALA A 33 3.90 10.19 -2.69
C ALA A 33 3.89 8.85 -1.94
N GLN A 34 3.82 8.89 -0.61
CA GLN A 34 3.74 7.70 0.24
C GLN A 34 2.41 6.96 0.05
N TYR A 35 1.30 7.68 -0.10
CA TYR A 35 0.01 7.08 -0.41
C TYR A 35 0.03 6.25 -1.70
N ILE A 36 0.69 6.78 -2.75
CA ILE A 36 0.90 6.06 -4.01
C ILE A 36 1.72 4.78 -3.80
N VAL A 37 2.70 4.79 -2.88
CA VAL A 37 3.48 3.61 -2.50
C VAL A 37 2.58 2.59 -1.80
N VAL A 38 1.81 3.00 -0.79
CA VAL A 38 0.90 2.14 -0.04
C VAL A 38 -0.08 1.44 -0.99
N GLY A 39 -0.74 2.17 -1.89
CA GLY A 39 -1.65 1.54 -2.86
C GLY A 39 -0.98 0.52 -3.77
N LYS A 40 0.31 0.69 -4.12
CA LYS A 40 1.06 -0.33 -4.88
C LYS A 40 1.44 -1.53 -4.00
N ALA A 41 1.82 -1.27 -2.75
CA ALA A 41 2.14 -2.30 -1.77
C ALA A 41 0.90 -3.17 -1.49
N THR A 42 -0.28 -2.57 -1.30
CA THR A 42 -1.56 -3.29 -1.13
C THR A 42 -1.84 -4.22 -2.31
N SER A 43 -1.72 -3.75 -3.55
CA SER A 43 -1.91 -4.62 -4.72
C SER A 43 -0.92 -5.79 -4.75
N GLN A 44 0.34 -5.55 -4.37
CA GLN A 44 1.35 -6.59 -4.28
C GLN A 44 1.05 -7.60 -3.17
N VAL A 45 0.57 -7.15 -2.01
CA VAL A 45 0.12 -8.02 -0.91
C VAL A 45 -1.02 -8.91 -1.37
N MET A 46 -2.06 -8.35 -2.00
CA MET A 46 -3.20 -9.13 -2.48
C MET A 46 -2.77 -10.24 -3.44
N TRP A 47 -1.86 -9.91 -4.36
CA TRP A 47 -1.30 -10.89 -5.28
C TRP A 47 -0.49 -11.98 -4.56
N LEU A 48 0.36 -11.60 -3.61
CA LEU A 48 1.13 -12.56 -2.81
C LEU A 48 0.22 -13.46 -1.96
N ARG A 49 -0.82 -12.91 -1.33
CA ARG A 49 -1.79 -13.67 -0.53
C ARG A 49 -2.51 -14.71 -1.38
N ARG A 50 -2.87 -14.36 -2.61
CA ARG A 50 -3.51 -15.29 -3.55
C ARG A 50 -2.58 -16.44 -3.97
N ILE A 51 -1.32 -16.13 -4.27
CA ILE A 51 -0.32 -17.18 -4.57
C ILE A 51 -0.11 -18.09 -3.36
N LEU A 52 -0.02 -17.51 -2.16
CA LEU A 52 0.12 -18.27 -0.93
C LEU A 52 -1.10 -19.18 -0.68
N GLU A 53 -2.31 -18.71 -1.00
CA GLU A 53 -3.52 -19.53 -0.94
C GLU A 53 -3.48 -20.68 -1.95
N ASP A 54 -3.05 -20.44 -3.19
CA ASP A 54 -2.94 -21.45 -4.25
C ASP A 54 -1.97 -22.58 -3.87
N ILE A 55 -0.93 -22.31 -3.06
CA ILE A 55 0.01 -23.31 -2.55
C ILE A 55 -0.36 -23.88 -1.16
N GLY A 56 -1.56 -23.58 -0.66
CA GLY A 56 -2.06 -24.09 0.62
C GLY A 56 -1.59 -23.34 1.87
N ALA A 57 -0.88 -22.21 1.72
CA ALA A 57 -0.37 -21.36 2.79
C ALA A 57 -1.26 -20.13 3.05
N LYS A 58 -2.58 -20.32 3.16
CA LYS A 58 -3.56 -19.25 3.33
C LYS A 58 -3.27 -18.39 4.56
N GLN A 59 -3.25 -17.07 4.37
CA GLN A 59 -2.98 -16.11 5.44
C GLN A 59 -4.29 -15.72 6.16
N GLY A 60 -4.52 -16.22 7.36
CA GLY A 60 -5.76 -15.98 8.11
C GLY A 60 -5.87 -14.59 8.77
N LYS A 61 -4.78 -13.82 8.86
CA LYS A 61 -4.77 -12.45 9.37
C LYS A 61 -4.29 -11.49 8.28
N GLY A 62 -4.68 -10.22 8.41
CA GLY A 62 -4.20 -9.16 7.53
C GLY A 62 -2.69 -8.98 7.58
N THR A 63 -2.08 -8.73 6.41
CA THR A 63 -0.64 -8.50 6.32
C THR A 63 -0.31 -7.11 6.85
N VAL A 64 0.61 -7.01 7.81
CA VAL A 64 1.03 -5.73 8.39
C VAL A 64 1.84 -4.93 7.36
N LEU A 65 1.39 -3.73 7.03
CA LEU A 65 2.10 -2.80 6.16
C LEU A 65 2.76 -1.69 6.98
N TYR A 66 4.08 -1.73 7.08
CA TYR A 66 4.86 -0.66 7.71
C TYR A 66 5.03 0.53 6.75
N CYS A 67 4.67 1.73 7.22
CA CYS A 67 4.90 2.99 6.52
C CYS A 67 5.58 3.98 7.48
N ASP A 68 6.63 4.64 7.00
CA ASP A 68 7.41 5.63 7.74
C ASP A 68 6.67 6.98 7.91
N ASN A 69 5.69 7.25 7.05
CA ASN A 69 4.96 8.52 7.05
C ASN A 69 3.65 8.45 7.84
N LYS A 70 3.68 8.97 9.08
CA LYS A 70 2.50 9.08 9.97
C LYS A 70 1.34 9.83 9.32
N SER A 71 1.60 10.84 8.48
CA SER A 71 0.55 11.57 7.74
C SER A 71 -0.11 10.68 6.70
N ALA A 72 0.65 9.82 6.01
CA ALA A 72 0.08 8.84 5.08
C ALA A 72 -0.79 7.80 5.80
N ILE A 73 -0.35 7.32 6.97
CA ILE A 73 -1.15 6.42 7.83
C ILE A 73 -2.44 7.13 8.29
N SER A 74 -2.33 8.38 8.73
CA SER A 74 -3.50 9.17 9.14
C SER A 74 -4.46 9.43 7.99
N ILE A 75 -3.96 9.61 6.76
CA ILE A 75 -4.81 9.76 5.56
C ILE A 75 -5.57 8.45 5.31
N VAL A 76 -4.93 7.29 5.39
CA VAL A 76 -5.62 5.99 5.25
C VAL A 76 -6.72 5.81 6.30
N LYS A 77 -6.48 6.28 7.54
CA LYS A 77 -7.41 6.11 8.67
C LYS A 77 -8.51 7.18 8.74
N ASN A 78 -8.28 8.41 8.29
CA ASN A 78 -9.19 9.54 8.43
C ASN A 78 -9.49 10.23 7.08
N PRO A 79 -10.74 10.19 6.59
CA PRO A 79 -11.12 10.71 5.26
C PRO A 79 -11.24 12.23 5.17
N VAL A 80 -10.75 13.00 6.16
CA VAL A 80 -11.05 14.43 6.29
C VAL A 80 -10.34 15.31 5.24
N PHE A 81 -9.46 14.77 4.40
CA PHE A 81 -8.84 15.56 3.33
C PHE A 81 -9.74 15.69 2.09
N HIS A 82 -10.32 16.88 1.94
CA HIS A 82 -11.16 17.28 0.81
C HIS A 82 -10.36 17.46 -0.50
N GLU A 83 -11.00 17.01 -1.59
CA GLU A 83 -10.91 17.47 -2.97
C GLU A 83 -9.54 17.91 -3.55
N ARG A 84 -8.91 17.03 -4.37
CA ARG A 84 -8.53 17.31 -5.78
C ARG A 84 -7.54 16.27 -6.37
N THR A 85 -7.93 14.99 -6.45
CA THR A 85 -7.32 14.07 -7.45
C THR A 85 -8.14 12.79 -7.57
N LYS A 86 -8.84 12.59 -8.70
CA LYS A 86 -9.67 11.38 -8.95
C LYS A 86 -8.86 10.08 -8.83
N HIS A 87 -7.62 10.08 -9.33
CA HIS A 87 -6.73 8.91 -9.29
C HIS A 87 -6.24 8.56 -7.87
N VAL A 88 -6.09 9.58 -7.01
CA VAL A 88 -5.76 9.39 -5.60
C VAL A 88 -6.98 8.85 -4.85
N LYS A 89 -8.19 9.36 -5.13
CA LYS A 89 -9.45 8.84 -4.58
C LYS A 89 -9.69 7.36 -4.91
N ILE A 90 -9.42 6.91 -6.13
CA ILE A 90 -9.62 5.49 -6.48
C ILE A 90 -8.67 4.59 -5.68
N LYS A 91 -7.39 4.97 -5.56
CA LYS A 91 -6.44 4.24 -4.71
C LYS A 91 -6.82 4.33 -3.23
N TYR A 92 -7.41 5.46 -2.82
CA TYR A 92 -8.03 5.68 -1.51
C TYR A 92 -9.01 4.59 -1.13
N HIS A 93 -10.03 4.42 -1.96
CA HIS A 93 -11.05 3.41 -1.74
C HIS A 93 -10.46 1.99 -1.74
N PHE A 94 -9.56 1.68 -2.66
CA PHE A 94 -8.93 0.36 -2.75
C PHE A 94 -8.14 -0.03 -1.49
N VAL A 95 -7.29 0.86 -0.96
CA VAL A 95 -6.53 0.56 0.26
C VAL A 95 -7.47 0.43 1.45
N ARG A 96 -8.50 1.26 1.53
CA ARG A 96 -9.47 1.22 2.64
C ARG A 96 -10.28 -0.07 2.64
N GLU A 97 -10.77 -0.49 1.48
CA GLU A 97 -11.49 -1.74 1.29
C GLU A 97 -10.61 -2.94 1.69
N ALA A 98 -9.31 -2.91 1.33
CA ALA A 98 -8.38 -3.96 1.75
C ALA A 98 -8.12 -3.99 3.27
N VAL A 99 -8.22 -2.84 3.97
CA VAL A 99 -8.17 -2.80 5.44
C VAL A 99 -9.49 -3.30 6.05
N GLU A 100 -10.63 -2.88 5.50
CA GLU A 100 -11.97 -3.32 5.94
C GLU A 100 -12.17 -4.83 5.76
N ASN A 101 -11.61 -5.42 4.70
CA ASN A 101 -11.63 -6.85 4.43
C ASN A 101 -10.57 -7.65 5.24
N GLU A 102 -9.83 -6.98 6.13
CA GLU A 102 -8.74 -7.58 6.91
C GLU A 102 -7.63 -8.23 6.05
N ASP A 103 -7.44 -7.79 4.81
CA ASP A 103 -6.35 -8.25 3.96
C ASP A 103 -5.01 -7.60 4.35
N ILE A 104 -5.07 -6.35 4.82
CA ILE A 104 -3.93 -5.56 5.28
C ILE A 104 -4.26 -4.81 6.59
N GLN A 105 -3.24 -4.47 7.37
CA GLN A 105 -3.35 -3.68 8.60
C GLN A 105 -2.18 -2.70 8.78
#